data_AF-A0A645HKN6-F1
#
_entry.id   AF-A0A645HKN6-F1
#
_cell.length_a   1.000
_cell.length_b   1.000
_cell.length_c   1.000
_cell.angle_alpha   90.00
_cell.angle_beta   90.00
_cell.angle_gamma   90.00
#
_symmetry.space_group_name_H-M   'P 1'
#
loop_
_entity.id
_entity.type
_entity.pdbx_description
1 polymer ?
#
loop_
_entity_poly.entity_id
_entity_poly.type
_entity_poly.pdbx_seq_one_letter_code
_entity_poly.pdbx_strand_id
1 'polypeptide(L)'
;MILQRAIIYYNLNLYNELYESIKLVNLNKLKHINITDYYFLLGRTHFVKLNYNKSHYYYNKCIPSLLKYRRYADLSIVYKDLSLILDNQEFLLKSKEYLDIYKNITNHSLYTNLTIL
;
A
#
# COMPACT_ATOMS: atom_id res chain seq x y z
N MET A 1 5.92 -15.26 -8.08
CA MET A 1 5.60 -16.23 -7.02
C MET A 1 5.72 -15.66 -5.59
N ILE A 2 6.89 -15.22 -5.09
CA ILE A 2 7.02 -14.74 -3.69
C ILE A 2 6.21 -13.46 -3.40
N LEU A 3 6.32 -12.43 -4.24
CA LEU A 3 5.59 -11.18 -4.04
C LEU A 3 4.06 -11.37 -4.15
N GLN A 4 3.61 -12.19 -5.10
CA GLN A 4 2.19 -12.58 -5.21
C GLN A 4 1.67 -13.26 -3.95
N ARG A 5 2.47 -14.16 -3.34
CA ARG A 5 2.12 -14.77 -2.06
C ARG A 5 2.02 -13.73 -0.93
N ALA A 6 2.93 -12.76 -0.88
CA ALA A 6 2.86 -11.67 0.09
C ALA A 6 1.59 -10.81 -0.09
N ILE A 7 1.16 -10.58 -1.33
CA ILE A 7 -0.10 -9.88 -1.65
C ILE A 7 -1.32 -10.67 -1.16
N ILE A 8 -1.30 -12.01 -1.29
CA ILE A 8 -2.38 -12.85 -0.74
C ILE A 8 -2.42 -12.72 0.78
N TYR A 9 -1.28 -12.83 1.46
CA TYR A 9 -1.22 -12.67 2.92
C TYR A 9 -1.67 -11.29 3.39
N TYR A 10 -1.35 -10.24 2.63
CA TYR A 10 -1.86 -8.89 2.88
C TYR A 10 -3.39 -8.83 2.86
N ASN A 11 -4.02 -9.35 1.79
CA ASN A 11 -5.48 -9.32 1.66
C ASN A 11 -6.17 -10.22 2.71
N LEU A 12 -5.47 -11.21 3.25
CA LEU A 12 -5.94 -12.05 4.36
C LEU A 12 -5.57 -11.49 5.74
N ASN A 13 -4.95 -10.32 5.83
CA ASN A 13 -4.44 -9.72 7.08
C ASN A 13 -3.43 -10.60 7.85
N LEU A 14 -2.74 -11.51 7.16
CA LEU A 14 -1.70 -12.39 7.69
C LEU A 14 -0.33 -11.69 7.67
N TYR A 15 -0.18 -10.63 8.48
CA TYR A 15 0.98 -9.72 8.42
C TYR A 15 2.31 -10.36 8.87
N ASN A 16 2.29 -11.45 9.64
CA ASN A 16 3.51 -12.15 10.03
C ASN A 16 4.06 -12.97 8.85
N GLU A 17 3.19 -13.71 8.18
CA GLU A 17 3.49 -14.53 6.99
C GLU A 17 3.86 -13.66 5.79
N LEU A 18 3.19 -12.52 5.65
CA LEU A 18 3.57 -11.46 4.73
C LEU A 18 5.01 -11.03 5.01
N TYR A 19 5.33 -10.67 6.26
CA TYR A 19 6.63 -10.15 6.63
C TYR A 19 7.76 -11.16 6.38
N GLU A 20 7.54 -12.44 6.68
CA GLU A 20 8.53 -13.47 6.37
C GLU A 20 8.68 -13.71 4.86
N SER A 21 7.58 -13.63 4.10
CA SER A 21 7.64 -13.78 2.65
C SER A 21 8.34 -12.60 1.97
N ILE A 22 8.09 -11.37 2.41
CA ILE A 22 8.58 -10.18 1.74
C ILE A 22 10.09 -10.01 1.91
N LYS A 23 10.67 -10.50 3.01
CA LYS A 23 12.15 -10.53 3.20
C LYS A 23 12.89 -11.36 2.16
N LEU A 24 12.23 -12.36 1.56
CA LEU A 24 12.81 -13.24 0.56
C LEU A 24 12.78 -12.62 -0.85
N VAL A 25 12.16 -11.45 -1.01
CA VAL A 25 12.03 -10.77 -2.30
C VAL A 25 13.35 -10.10 -2.67
N ASN A 26 13.92 -10.48 -3.82
CA ASN A 26 15.08 -9.80 -4.39
C ASN A 26 14.64 -8.59 -5.22
N LEU A 27 14.82 -7.39 -4.66
CA LEU A 27 14.46 -6.11 -5.30
C LEU A 27 15.10 -5.90 -6.68
N ASN A 28 16.34 -6.36 -6.89
CA ASN A 28 17.06 -6.17 -8.15
C ASN A 28 16.45 -6.96 -9.31
N LYS A 29 15.58 -7.93 -9.01
CA LYS A 29 14.88 -8.76 -10.01
C LYS A 29 13.45 -8.30 -10.27
N LEU A 30 13.01 -7.21 -9.63
CA LEU A 30 11.64 -6.72 -9.77
C LEU A 30 11.52 -5.65 -10.86
N LYS A 31 10.41 -5.73 -11.63
CA LYS A 31 9.94 -4.62 -12.47
C LYS A 31 9.47 -3.47 -11.58
N HIS A 32 9.50 -2.23 -12.09
CA HIS A 32 9.12 -1.03 -11.34
C HIS A 32 7.78 -1.13 -10.59
N ILE A 33 6.73 -1.68 -11.22
CA ILE A 33 5.42 -1.82 -10.57
C ILE A 33 5.44 -2.78 -9.37
N ASN A 34 6.23 -3.85 -9.47
CA ASN A 34 6.41 -4.80 -8.38
C ASN A 34 7.24 -4.20 -7.22
N ILE A 35 8.11 -3.23 -7.52
CA ILE A 35 8.85 -2.47 -6.49
C ILE A 35 7.87 -1.57 -5.72
N THR A 36 6.91 -0.95 -6.40
CA THR A 36 5.82 -0.18 -5.75
C THR A 36 5.02 -1.06 -4.79
N ASP A 37 4.63 -2.25 -5.24
CA ASP A 37 3.91 -3.24 -4.42
C ASP A 37 4.73 -3.62 -3.18
N TYR A 38 6.01 -3.93 -3.38
CA TYR A 38 6.91 -4.28 -2.29
C TYR A 38 6.97 -3.18 -1.21
N TYR A 39 7.16 -1.92 -1.60
CA TYR A 39 7.23 -0.81 -0.65
C TYR A 39 5.89 -0.55 0.03
N PHE A 40 4.78 -0.63 -0.69
CA PHE A 40 3.45 -0.51 -0.11
C PHE A 40 3.21 -1.56 0.98
N LEU A 41 3.49 -2.83 0.68
CA LEU A 41 3.32 -3.95 1.62
C LEU A 41 4.21 -3.82 2.85
N LEU A 42 5.46 -3.39 2.70
CA LEU A 42 6.33 -3.11 3.84
C LEU A 42 5.84 -1.93 4.68
N GLY A 43 5.37 -0.86 4.02
CA GLY A 43 4.75 0.28 4.69
C GLY A 43 3.62 -0.16 5.60
N ARG A 44 2.64 -0.89 5.04
CA ARG A 44 1.51 -1.40 5.83
C ARG A 44 1.92 -2.35 6.94
N THR A 45 2.83 -3.28 6.64
CA THR A 45 3.27 -4.26 7.64
C THR A 45 3.93 -3.58 8.83
N HIS A 46 4.75 -2.55 8.58
CA HIS A 46 5.34 -1.76 9.65
C HIS A 46 4.31 -0.91 10.38
N PHE A 47 3.31 -0.35 9.70
CA PHE A 47 2.19 0.35 10.34
C PHE A 47 1.47 -0.56 11.37
N VAL A 48 1.05 -1.75 10.94
CA VAL A 48 0.35 -2.72 11.80
C VAL A 48 1.21 -3.16 12.97
N LYS A 49 2.53 -3.26 12.78
CA LYS A 49 3.51 -3.55 13.84
C LYS A 49 3.92 -2.32 14.65
N LEU A 50 3.19 -1.20 14.56
CA LEU A 50 3.44 0.05 15.29
C LEU A 50 4.83 0.66 15.06
N ASN A 51 5.48 0.30 13.94
CA ASN A 51 6.79 0.80 13.53
C ASN A 51 6.64 2.00 12.58
N TYR A 52 6.08 3.10 13.09
CA TYR A 52 5.66 4.23 12.28
C TYR A 52 6.77 4.91 11.47
N ASN A 53 7.99 5.00 12.00
CA ASN A 53 9.14 5.54 11.27
C ASN A 53 9.44 4.77 9.98
N LYS A 54 9.41 3.42 10.06
CA LYS A 54 9.62 2.56 8.89
C LYS A 54 8.42 2.59 7.94
N SER A 55 7.21 2.60 8.49
CA SER A 55 5.99 2.74 7.71
C SER A 55 6.02 4.00 6.84
N HIS A 56 6.31 5.15 7.45
CA HIS A 56 6.41 6.43 6.77
C HIS A 56 7.49 6.41 5.68
N TYR A 57 8.68 5.88 5.99
CA TYR A 57 9.76 5.73 5.02
C TYR A 57 9.31 4.96 3.77
N TYR A 58 8.69 3.79 3.95
CA TYR A 58 8.29 2.95 2.82
C TYR A 58 7.10 3.53 2.04
N TYR A 59 6.16 4.19 2.70
CA TYR A 59 5.08 4.89 2.01
C TYR A 59 5.59 6.01 1.11
N ASN A 60 6.56 6.80 1.57
CA ASN A 60 7.18 7.83 0.73
C ASN A 60 7.86 7.26 -0.52
N LYS A 61 8.31 5.99 -0.49
CA LYS A 61 8.90 5.31 -1.65
C LYS A 61 7.86 4.84 -2.67
N CYS A 62 6.62 4.53 -2.28
CA CYS A 62 5.60 4.02 -3.20
C CYS A 62 4.61 5.08 -3.71
N ILE A 63 4.34 6.14 -2.94
CA ILE A 63 3.34 7.18 -3.28
C ILE A 63 3.45 7.70 -4.72
N PRO A 64 4.63 8.12 -5.24
CA PRO A 64 4.72 8.67 -6.59
C PRO A 64 4.26 7.69 -7.67
N SER A 65 4.56 6.41 -7.50
CA SER A 65 4.13 5.36 -8.42
C SER A 65 2.64 5.04 -8.26
N LEU A 66 2.13 4.98 -7.03
CA LEU A 66 0.70 4.78 -6.79
C LEU A 66 -0.15 5.89 -7.44
N LEU A 67 0.30 7.15 -7.37
CA LEU A 67 -0.31 8.29 -8.07
C LEU A 67 -0.25 8.12 -9.59
N LYS A 68 0.94 7.84 -10.12
CA LYS A 68 1.15 7.64 -11.57
C LYS A 68 0.24 6.55 -12.16
N TYR A 69 0.05 5.46 -11.41
CA TYR A 69 -0.76 4.31 -11.83
C TYR A 69 -2.20 4.36 -11.32
N ARG A 70 -2.64 5.47 -10.72
CA ARG A 70 -4.03 5.70 -10.28
C ARG A 70 -4.55 4.60 -9.35
N ARG A 71 -3.70 4.15 -8.42
CA ARG A 71 -4.04 3.10 -7.44
C ARG A 71 -4.74 3.69 -6.24
N TYR A 72 -5.94 4.18 -6.46
CA TYR A 72 -6.67 5.00 -5.51
C TYR A 72 -7.09 4.26 -4.23
N ALA A 73 -7.38 2.95 -4.28
CA ALA A 73 -7.65 2.18 -3.05
C ALA A 73 -6.39 2.10 -2.17
N ASP A 74 -5.24 1.83 -2.80
CA ASP A 74 -3.97 1.75 -2.09
C ASP A 74 -3.55 3.12 -1.55
N LEU A 75 -3.75 4.20 -2.32
CA LEU A 75 -3.51 5.59 -1.87
C LEU A 75 -4.39 5.95 -0.68
N SER A 76 -5.67 5.56 -0.70
CA SER A 76 -6.57 5.81 0.42
C SER A 76 -6.04 5.21 1.73
N ILE A 77 -5.54 3.96 1.68
CA ILE A 77 -4.91 3.32 2.84
C ILE A 77 -3.64 4.05 3.27
N VAL A 78 -2.74 4.36 2.33
CA VAL A 78 -1.49 5.06 2.65
C VAL A 78 -1.76 6.38 3.37
N TYR A 79 -2.67 7.19 2.84
CA TYR A 79 -2.97 8.49 3.43
C TYR A 79 -3.72 8.39 4.76
N LYS A 80 -4.55 7.36 4.95
CA LYS A 80 -5.16 7.07 6.25
C LYS A 80 -4.09 6.79 7.30
N ASP A 81 -3.16 5.91 6.97
CA ASP A 81 -2.08 5.54 7.89
C ASP A 81 -1.17 6.73 8.18
N LEU A 82 -0.84 7.53 7.17
CA LEU A 82 -0.05 8.75 7.35
C LEU A 82 -0.74 9.79 8.23
N SER A 83 -2.08 9.93 8.14
CA SER A 83 -2.83 10.82 9.04
C SER A 83 -2.68 10.42 10.50
N LEU A 84 -2.58 9.12 10.79
CA LEU A 84 -2.40 8.60 12.14
C LEU A 84 -0.95 8.70 12.60
N ILE A 85 0.02 8.43 11.71
CA ILE A 85 1.45 8.54 12.02
C ILE A 85 1.83 10.00 12.34
N LEU A 86 1.29 10.96 11.60
CA LEU A 86 1.69 12.36 11.63
C LEU A 86 0.69 13.27 12.34
N ASP A 87 -0.41 12.70 12.87
CA ASP A 87 -1.54 13.43 13.43
C ASP A 87 -2.02 14.59 12.52
N ASN A 88 -2.22 14.28 11.24
CA ASN A 88 -2.48 15.28 10.20
C ASN A 88 -3.83 15.03 9.50
N GLN A 89 -4.79 15.94 9.75
CA GLN A 89 -6.13 15.86 9.18
C GLN A 89 -6.18 16.05 7.65
N GLU A 90 -5.24 16.77 7.04
CA GLU A 90 -5.20 16.92 5.59
C GLU A 90 -4.99 15.57 4.89
N PHE A 91 -4.15 14.69 5.48
CA PHE A 91 -3.99 13.34 4.97
C PHE A 91 -5.24 12.48 5.18
N LEU A 92 -6.01 12.72 6.24
CA LEU A 92 -7.28 12.04 6.42
C LEU A 92 -8.31 12.45 5.35
N LEU A 93 -8.33 13.72 4.97
CA LEU A 93 -9.18 14.22 3.88
C LEU A 93 -8.78 13.59 2.54
N LYS A 94 -7.48 13.61 2.21
CA LYS A 94 -6.93 12.93 1.00
C LYS A 94 -7.28 11.44 0.96
N SER A 95 -7.22 10.75 2.10
CA SER A 95 -7.61 9.35 2.18
C SER A 95 -9.06 9.11 1.76
N LYS A 96 -9.98 9.97 2.22
CA LYS A 96 -11.40 9.92 1.86
C LYS A 96 -11.62 10.22 0.38
N GLU A 97 -10.97 11.28 -0.14
CA GLU A 97 -11.04 11.64 -1.56
C GLU A 97 -10.65 10.48 -2.47
N TYR A 98 -9.52 9.81 -2.19
CA TYR A 98 -9.10 8.66 -2.99
C TYR A 98 -10.02 7.45 -2.86
N LEU A 99 -10.63 7.24 -1.69
CA LEU A 99 -11.64 6.19 -1.51
C LEU A 99 -12.88 6.44 -2.37
N ASP A 100 -13.34 7.69 -2.41
CA ASP A 100 -14.51 8.09 -3.19
C ASP A 100 -14.22 7.98 -4.69
N ILE A 101 -13.03 8.42 -5.13
CA ILE A 101 -12.56 8.23 -6.51
C ILE A 101 -12.54 6.74 -6.86
N TYR A 102 -11.97 5.88 -6.00
CA TYR A 102 -11.92 4.45 -6.24
C TYR A 102 -13.33 3.87 -6.43
N LYS A 103 -14.26 4.13 -5.51
CA LYS A 103 -15.65 3.65 -5.56
C LYS A 103 -16.40 4.11 -6.81
N ASN A 104 -16.18 5.36 -7.23
CA ASN A 104 -16.82 5.91 -8.41
C ASN A 104 -16.31 5.27 -9.71
N ILE A 105 -15.02 4.90 -9.76
CA ILE A 105 -14.44 4.32 -10.97
C ILE A 105 -14.56 2.78 -11.02
N THR A 106 -14.66 2.08 -9.88
CA THR A 106 -14.95 0.64 -9.88
C THR A 106 -16.30 0.28 -10.50
N ASN A 107 -17.22 1.24 -10.58
CA ASN A 107 -18.47 1.07 -11.34
C ASN A 107 -18.25 1.07 -12.87
N HIS A 108 -17.05 1.46 -13.36
CA HIS A 108 -16.79 1.71 -14.78
C HIS A 108 -15.45 1.18 -15.33
N SER A 109 -14.45 0.76 -14.52
CA SER A 109 -13.20 0.17 -15.03
C SER A 109 -12.40 -0.66 -14.00
N LEU A 110 -11.61 -1.63 -14.51
CA LEU A 110 -10.71 -2.50 -13.75
C LEU A 110 -9.34 -1.83 -13.57
N TYR A 111 -9.12 -1.10 -12.47
CA TYR A 111 -7.77 -0.69 -12.07
C TYR A 111 -7.12 -1.72 -11.15
N THR A 112 -5.87 -2.07 -11.44
CA THR A 112 -5.04 -3.00 -10.65
C THR A 112 -4.57 -2.34 -9.34
N ASN A 113 -5.44 -2.35 -8.33
CA ASN A 113 -5.09 -2.07 -6.94
C ASN A 113 -4.64 -3.38 -6.27
N LEU A 114 -3.78 -3.29 -5.26
CA LEU A 114 -3.47 -4.46 -4.41
C LEU A 114 -4.56 -4.71 -3.37
N THR A 115 -5.13 -3.63 -2.88
CA THR A 115 -6.17 -3.63 -1.86
C THR A 115 -7.52 -3.99 -2.46
N ILE A 116 -8.17 -4.97 -1.82
CA ILE A 116 -9.58 -5.28 -2.01
C ILE A 116 -10.29 -4.73 -0.76
N LEU A 117 -11.14 -3.71 -0.95
CA LEU A 117 -11.88 -3.04 0.13
C LEU A 117 -13.25 -3.68 0.37
#